data_AF-A0AA38P2R6-F1
#
_entry.id   AF-A0AA38P2R6-F1
#
_cell.length_a   1.000
_cell.length_b   1.000
_cell.length_c   1.000
_cell.angle_alpha   90.00
_cell.angle_beta   90.00
_cell.angle_gamma   90.00
#
_symmetry.space_group_name_H-M   'P 1'
#
loop_
_entity.id
_entity.type
_entity.pdbx_description
1 polymer ?
#
loop_
_entity_poly.entity_id
_entity_poly.type
_entity_poly.pdbx_seq_one_letter_code
_entity_poly.pdbx_strand_id
1 'polypeptide(L)'
;SKSLAKFESKQRNFEEWLTTQKLDPMETTALSCKSFEDVATFWSDMGKNAQSNFNLSHQCGWRLWVKRYQNFSEGASAFMEEIGPLLDIVSDMGVPYTGIAIGIINGLLTFAGRKNTMEHEISSAIEGIKDRLPGLKMYQAIYTGNHELETDLQKKILFVYIAFVDMSMDIVKYFLQPGYRRWGTALFKSGKFMDMTTNIYDLLSNIKSRCEELVGMRIDILVHGMDELKVQNRELQQDRSTAHLLEIQNSLGLSSWTHEYLHKKLSEYRSRLLYECHEEGIYQQMTGTEIKNLQESNFYVEWAKPNSSGILILRGINNENLSEGKIHNWVSPFVLDMVDKMHGNGRNAIPLAVHVYDSVDPASRSIFEALSRVLFQLLWFKRSELTGSNSKRYEPLIAALHDYVHCRSSDSNDKIEALGSFASHVVQMYSEESQPVYIILDRVDQCSEQYELMNILVNRMMKEASCSFKMILVAGINWPSLEYLGLKHAENIQEIIMRQDFLDYNDY
;
A
#
# COMPACT_ATOMS: atom_id res chain seq x y z
N SER A 1 41.74 20.37 -7.49
CA SER A 1 42.51 21.59 -7.74
C SER A 1 43.89 21.29 -8.35
N LYS A 2 44.88 20.77 -7.60
CA LYS A 2 46.26 20.53 -8.15
C LYS A 2 46.33 19.56 -9.36
N SER A 3 45.49 18.52 -9.39
CA SER A 3 45.42 17.57 -10.51
C SER A 3 44.86 18.21 -11.78
N LEU A 4 43.86 19.08 -11.63
CA LEU A 4 43.17 19.78 -12.71
C LEU A 4 44.11 20.78 -13.40
N ALA A 5 44.79 21.63 -12.62
CA ALA A 5 45.79 22.57 -13.16
C ALA A 5 46.94 21.86 -13.92
N LYS A 6 47.36 20.67 -13.45
CA LYS A 6 48.36 19.85 -14.15
C LYS A 6 47.82 19.31 -15.48
N PHE A 7 46.56 18.89 -15.51
CA PHE A 7 45.90 18.40 -16.71
C PHE A 7 45.68 19.53 -17.74
N GLU A 8 45.26 20.71 -17.29
CA GLU A 8 45.14 21.91 -18.13
C GLU A 8 46.47 22.28 -18.80
N SER A 9 47.56 22.30 -18.02
CA SER A 9 48.90 22.53 -18.57
C SER A 9 49.27 21.47 -19.61
N LYS A 10 48.88 20.20 -19.40
CA LYS A 10 49.16 19.11 -20.34
C LYS A 10 48.40 19.27 -21.65
N GLN A 11 47.12 19.69 -21.60
CA GLN A 11 46.32 19.98 -22.79
C GLN A 11 46.88 21.16 -23.57
N ARG A 12 47.27 22.24 -22.89
CA ARG A 12 47.88 23.41 -23.54
C ARG A 12 49.22 23.06 -24.21
N ASN A 13 50.08 22.32 -23.51
CA ASN A 13 51.33 21.83 -24.09
C ASN A 13 51.09 20.91 -25.29
N PHE A 14 49.97 20.17 -25.30
CA PHE A 14 49.59 19.33 -26.43
C PHE A 14 49.12 20.16 -27.63
N GLU A 15 48.30 21.19 -27.39
CA GLU A 15 47.86 22.13 -28.42
C GLU A 15 49.05 22.85 -29.06
N GLU A 16 49.97 23.39 -28.24
CA GLU A 16 51.23 23.99 -28.72
C GLU A 16 52.04 22.98 -29.54
N TRP A 17 52.16 21.74 -29.07
CA TRP A 17 52.83 20.69 -29.81
C TRP A 17 52.15 20.39 -31.17
N LEU A 18 50.81 20.38 -31.24
CA LEU A 18 50.07 20.16 -32.49
C LEU A 18 50.40 21.26 -33.53
N THR A 19 50.55 22.52 -33.12
CA THR A 19 50.90 23.61 -34.05
C THR A 19 52.27 23.43 -34.72
N THR A 20 53.17 22.66 -34.09
CA THR A 20 54.50 22.35 -34.65
C THR A 20 54.50 21.20 -35.67
N GLN A 21 53.40 20.44 -35.76
CA GLN A 21 53.31 19.29 -36.64
C GLN A 21 52.78 19.69 -38.02
N LYS A 22 53.24 19.02 -39.07
CA LYS A 22 52.68 19.15 -40.42
C LYS A 22 51.43 18.27 -40.53
N LEU A 23 50.28 18.85 -40.21
CA LEU A 23 48.98 18.18 -40.27
C LEU A 23 48.38 18.28 -41.68
N ASP A 24 47.66 17.24 -42.08
CA ASP A 24 46.81 17.28 -43.28
C ASP A 24 45.67 18.30 -43.06
N PRO A 25 45.12 18.96 -44.11
CA PRO A 25 44.03 19.92 -43.95
C PRO A 25 42.83 19.33 -43.20
N MET A 26 42.55 18.05 -43.45
CA MET A 26 41.46 17.32 -42.80
C MET A 26 41.70 17.07 -41.31
N GLU A 27 42.95 16.78 -40.93
CA GLU A 27 43.36 16.57 -39.54
C GLU A 27 43.33 17.91 -38.77
N THR A 28 43.69 19.00 -39.46
CA THR A 28 43.61 20.35 -38.92
C THR A 28 42.17 20.73 -38.62
N THR A 29 41.24 20.46 -39.56
CA THR A 29 39.81 20.71 -39.34
C THR A 29 39.26 19.87 -38.19
N ALA A 30 39.58 18.57 -38.14
CA ALA A 30 39.12 17.67 -37.08
C ALA A 30 39.54 18.12 -35.67
N LEU A 31 40.79 18.56 -35.53
CA LEU A 31 41.34 19.04 -34.26
C LEU A 31 40.85 20.45 -33.89
N SER A 32 40.33 21.22 -34.84
CA SER A 32 39.83 22.57 -34.61
C SER A 32 38.38 22.63 -34.11
N CYS A 33 37.65 21.51 -34.15
CA CYS A 33 36.29 21.41 -33.63
C CYS A 33 36.27 21.68 -32.12
N LYS A 34 35.44 22.63 -31.68
CA LYS A 34 35.32 23.02 -30.26
C LYS A 34 33.93 22.74 -29.67
N SER A 35 32.94 22.43 -30.50
CA SER A 35 31.58 22.13 -30.09
C SER A 35 31.07 20.82 -30.71
N PHE A 36 29.99 20.26 -30.17
CA PHE A 36 29.31 19.11 -30.75
C PHE A 36 28.72 19.40 -32.13
N GLU A 37 28.28 20.64 -32.37
CA GLU A 37 27.80 21.10 -33.67
C GLU A 37 28.94 21.09 -34.71
N ASP A 38 30.14 21.54 -34.32
CA ASP A 38 31.34 21.48 -35.19
C ASP A 38 31.71 20.03 -35.54
N VAL A 39 31.54 19.11 -34.59
CA VAL A 39 31.85 17.69 -34.80
C VAL A 39 30.82 17.03 -35.70
N ALA A 40 29.52 17.28 -35.47
CA ALA A 40 28.45 16.75 -36.30
C ALA A 40 28.55 17.26 -37.75
N THR A 41 28.84 18.55 -37.93
CA THR A 41 29.09 19.15 -39.25
C THR A 41 30.33 18.55 -39.91
N PHE A 42 31.45 18.41 -39.17
CA PHE A 42 32.66 17.76 -39.66
C PHE A 42 32.42 16.34 -40.19
N TRP A 43 31.76 15.47 -39.41
CA TRP A 43 31.47 14.09 -39.82
C TRP A 43 30.45 14.02 -40.97
N SER A 44 29.44 14.91 -40.98
CA SER A 44 28.49 15.02 -42.10
C SER A 44 29.20 15.38 -43.39
N ASP A 45 30.10 16.37 -43.36
CA ASP A 45 30.86 16.83 -44.52
C ASP A 45 31.89 15.79 -44.96
N MET A 46 32.51 15.08 -44.01
CA MET A 46 33.41 13.97 -44.29
C MET A 46 32.68 12.80 -45.00
N GLY A 47 31.49 12.43 -44.53
CA GLY A 47 30.65 11.41 -45.16
C GLY A 47 30.20 11.82 -46.57
N LYS A 48 29.78 13.08 -46.76
CA LYS A 48 29.42 13.63 -48.07
C LYS A 48 30.61 13.70 -49.02
N ASN A 49 31.79 14.12 -48.55
CA ASN A 49 33.00 14.16 -49.35
C ASN A 49 33.46 12.76 -49.76
N ALA A 50 33.35 11.76 -48.88
CA ALA A 50 33.61 10.37 -49.23
C ALA A 50 32.65 9.86 -50.32
N GLN A 51 31.36 10.22 -50.24
CA GLN A 51 30.35 9.89 -51.26
C GLN A 51 30.58 10.65 -52.58
N SER A 52 30.97 11.91 -52.53
CA SER A 52 31.26 12.73 -53.72
C SER A 52 32.51 12.22 -54.45
N ASN A 53 33.59 11.95 -53.71
CA ASN A 53 34.80 11.35 -54.26
C ASN A 53 34.53 9.96 -54.83
N PHE A 54 33.63 9.18 -54.22
CA PHE A 54 33.18 7.89 -54.78
C PHE A 54 32.50 8.03 -56.14
N ASN A 55 31.56 8.98 -56.23
CA ASN A 55 30.81 9.24 -57.46
C ASN A 55 31.73 9.75 -58.59
N LEU A 56 32.76 10.53 -58.25
CA LEU A 56 33.77 11.04 -59.19
C LEU A 56 34.77 9.95 -59.66
N SER A 57 35.01 8.92 -58.85
CA SER A 57 36.06 7.91 -59.07
C SER A 57 35.57 6.59 -59.68
N HIS A 58 34.41 6.59 -60.36
CA HIS A 58 33.65 5.42 -60.80
C HIS A 58 34.29 4.54 -61.91
N GLN A 59 35.61 4.32 -61.91
CA GLN A 59 36.30 3.39 -62.82
C GLN A 59 37.15 2.27 -62.16
N CYS A 60 37.35 2.22 -60.82
CA CYS A 60 38.09 1.12 -60.19
C CYS A 60 37.57 0.79 -58.77
N GLY A 61 37.09 -0.43 -58.53
CA GLY A 61 37.13 -1.22 -57.28
C GLY A 61 36.87 -0.64 -55.86
N TRP A 62 36.42 0.60 -55.65
CA TRP A 62 36.50 1.30 -54.34
C TRP A 62 35.24 1.24 -53.45
N ARG A 63 34.23 0.44 -53.81
CA ARG A 63 32.92 0.35 -53.10
C ARG A 63 33.03 -0.05 -51.62
N LEU A 64 34.04 -0.85 -51.26
CA LEU A 64 34.32 -1.28 -49.87
C LEU A 64 34.86 -0.15 -48.99
N TRP A 65 35.65 0.77 -49.55
CA TRP A 65 36.25 1.87 -48.80
C TRP A 65 35.21 2.91 -48.37
N VAL A 66 34.26 3.24 -49.24
CA VAL A 66 33.25 4.28 -48.99
C VAL A 66 32.24 3.83 -47.93
N LYS A 67 31.76 2.60 -48.04
CA LYS A 67 30.86 2.01 -47.02
C LYS A 67 31.55 1.92 -45.65
N ARG A 68 32.86 1.64 -45.62
CA ARG A 68 33.64 1.61 -44.37
C ARG A 68 33.76 3.00 -43.73
N TYR A 69 34.00 4.04 -44.53
CA TYR A 69 34.04 5.42 -44.04
C TYR A 69 32.68 5.95 -43.60
N GLN A 70 31.60 5.59 -44.29
CA GLN A 70 30.23 5.95 -43.87
C GLN A 70 29.87 5.30 -42.53
N ASN A 71 30.07 3.99 -42.41
CA ASN A 71 29.83 3.27 -41.16
C ASN A 71 30.71 3.80 -40.01
N PHE A 72 31.95 4.18 -40.31
CA PHE A 72 32.86 4.75 -39.31
C PHE A 72 32.44 6.17 -38.90
N SER A 73 32.03 7.01 -39.84
CA SER A 73 31.52 8.36 -39.59
C SER A 73 30.24 8.35 -38.75
N GLU A 74 29.32 7.42 -39.04
CA GLU A 74 28.11 7.21 -38.24
C GLU A 74 28.49 6.75 -36.82
N GLY A 75 29.44 5.81 -36.70
CA GLY A 75 29.94 5.33 -35.41
C GLY A 75 30.64 6.42 -34.58
N ALA A 76 31.43 7.28 -35.21
CA ALA A 76 32.13 8.40 -34.59
C ALA A 76 31.16 9.50 -34.13
N SER A 77 30.15 9.82 -34.94
CA SER A 77 29.09 10.76 -34.54
C SER A 77 28.29 10.23 -33.34
N ALA A 78 27.88 8.96 -33.38
CA ALA A 78 27.16 8.32 -32.28
C ALA A 78 28.00 8.27 -30.99
N PHE A 79 29.30 7.98 -31.10
CA PHE A 79 30.22 8.00 -29.96
C PHE A 79 30.33 9.39 -29.33
N MET A 80 30.41 10.44 -30.15
CA MET A 80 30.47 11.82 -29.65
C MET A 80 29.16 12.24 -28.98
N GLU A 81 28.01 11.84 -29.51
CA GLU A 81 26.70 12.03 -28.84
C GLU A 81 26.59 11.28 -27.50
N GLU A 82 27.21 10.11 -27.38
CA GLU A 82 27.24 9.33 -26.14
C GLU A 82 28.18 9.93 -25.08
N ILE A 83 29.28 10.54 -25.51
CA ILE A 83 30.21 11.28 -24.62
C ILE A 83 29.65 12.66 -24.21
N GLY A 84 28.71 13.21 -24.98
CA GLY A 84 27.98 14.46 -24.70
C GLY A 84 27.75 14.77 -23.23
N PRO A 85 26.93 13.96 -22.53
CA PRO A 85 26.60 14.16 -21.13
C PRO A 85 27.80 14.22 -20.19
N LEU A 86 28.87 13.46 -20.48
CA LEU A 86 30.09 13.48 -19.67
C LEU A 86 30.85 14.79 -19.84
N LEU A 87 30.88 15.36 -21.05
CA LEU A 87 31.46 16.68 -21.29
C LEU A 87 30.62 17.79 -20.68
N ASP A 88 29.30 17.69 -20.72
CA ASP A 88 28.40 18.65 -20.09
C ASP A 88 28.62 18.69 -18.57
N ILE A 89 28.66 17.51 -17.92
CA ILE A 89 28.96 17.38 -16.48
C ILE A 89 30.31 18.01 -16.13
N VAL A 90 31.33 17.81 -16.96
CA VAL A 90 32.67 18.37 -16.74
C VAL A 90 32.70 19.88 -17.00
N SER A 91 31.91 20.37 -17.95
CA SER A 91 31.72 21.80 -18.21
C SER A 91 31.05 22.48 -17.02
N ASP A 92 30.02 21.86 -16.43
CA ASP A 92 29.31 22.36 -15.24
C ASP A 92 30.20 22.40 -13.99
N MET A 93 31.21 21.51 -13.92
CA MET A 93 32.26 21.56 -12.90
C MET A 93 33.28 22.70 -13.10
N GLY A 94 33.10 23.54 -14.13
CA GLY A 94 33.88 24.74 -14.39
C GLY A 94 35.24 24.48 -15.07
N VAL A 95 35.39 23.38 -15.81
CA VAL A 95 36.64 23.06 -16.52
C VAL A 95 36.68 23.80 -17.87
N PRO A 96 37.59 24.78 -18.08
CA PRO A 96 37.51 25.71 -19.21
C PRO A 96 38.02 25.18 -20.57
N TYR A 97 38.32 23.88 -20.68
CA TYR A 97 38.97 23.28 -21.86
C TYR A 97 38.22 22.10 -22.47
N THR A 98 36.92 21.99 -22.22
CA THR A 98 36.04 20.98 -22.83
C THR A 98 36.11 21.02 -24.36
N GLY A 99 36.16 22.20 -24.97
CA GLY A 99 36.30 22.35 -26.42
C GLY A 99 37.62 21.82 -27.00
N ILE A 100 38.73 21.93 -26.27
CA ILE A 100 40.02 21.34 -26.71
C ILE A 100 39.92 19.82 -26.67
N ALA A 101 39.34 19.26 -25.61
CA ALA A 101 39.14 17.81 -25.53
C ALA A 101 38.25 17.26 -26.64
N ILE A 102 37.18 17.98 -27.02
CA ILE A 102 36.33 17.64 -28.17
C ILE A 102 37.18 17.52 -29.44
N GLY A 103 38.02 18.52 -29.74
CA GLY A 103 38.93 18.47 -30.87
C GLY A 103 39.92 17.30 -30.81
N ILE A 104 40.48 17.01 -29.64
CA ILE A 104 41.43 15.89 -29.43
C ILE A 104 40.75 14.54 -29.69
N ILE A 105 39.54 14.34 -29.18
CA ILE A 105 38.77 13.09 -29.36
C ILE A 105 38.33 12.96 -30.82
N ASN A 106 37.89 14.04 -31.44
CA ASN A 106 37.52 14.05 -32.86
C ASN A 106 38.74 13.76 -33.76
N GLY A 107 39.90 14.32 -33.42
CA GLY A 107 41.17 14.02 -34.06
C GLY A 107 41.51 12.53 -33.92
N LEU A 108 41.44 11.96 -32.71
CA LEU A 108 41.64 10.53 -32.46
C LEU A 108 40.78 9.65 -33.38
N LEU A 109 39.48 9.93 -33.46
CA LEU A 109 38.55 9.20 -34.32
C LEU A 109 38.95 9.34 -35.80
N THR A 110 39.31 10.55 -36.24
CA THR A 110 39.80 10.80 -37.61
C THR A 110 41.05 9.99 -37.93
N PHE A 111 41.99 9.87 -36.99
CA PHE A 111 43.20 9.05 -37.17
C PHE A 111 42.88 7.54 -37.17
N ALA A 112 41.96 7.10 -36.32
CA ALA A 112 41.51 5.72 -36.24
C ALA A 112 40.77 5.26 -37.50
N GLY A 113 40.09 6.16 -38.21
CA GLY A 113 39.43 5.84 -39.50
C GLY A 113 40.40 5.68 -40.69
N ARG A 114 41.66 6.10 -40.57
CA ARG A 114 42.62 6.23 -41.69
C ARG A 114 43.72 5.15 -41.80
N LYS A 115 44.06 4.34 -40.78
CA LYS A 115 45.33 3.56 -40.70
C LYS A 115 45.21 2.04 -40.37
N ASN A 116 44.91 1.25 -41.40
CA ASN A 116 44.41 -0.13 -41.42
C ASN A 116 45.13 -1.30 -40.68
N THR A 117 46.15 -1.13 -39.82
CA THR A 117 46.95 -2.30 -39.35
C THR A 117 47.39 -2.31 -37.89
N MET A 118 47.51 -1.17 -37.23
CA MET A 118 47.70 -1.08 -35.77
C MET A 118 46.39 -0.73 -35.05
N GLU A 119 45.30 -0.96 -35.77
CA GLU A 119 43.96 -0.41 -35.56
C GLU A 119 43.08 -1.27 -34.67
N HIS A 120 43.33 -2.59 -34.57
CA HIS A 120 42.40 -3.46 -33.84
C HIS A 120 42.41 -3.19 -32.33
N GLU A 121 43.57 -2.98 -31.73
CA GLU A 121 43.69 -2.74 -30.28
C GLU A 121 43.10 -1.37 -29.88
N ILE A 122 43.38 -0.32 -30.67
CA ILE A 122 42.86 1.03 -30.41
C ILE A 122 41.36 1.09 -30.70
N SER A 123 40.90 0.48 -31.80
CA SER A 123 39.47 0.38 -32.12
C SER A 123 38.74 -0.44 -31.05
N SER A 124 39.30 -1.56 -30.60
CA SER A 124 38.73 -2.39 -29.54
C SER A 124 38.72 -1.68 -28.19
N ALA A 125 39.73 -0.86 -27.90
CA ALA A 125 39.74 -0.01 -26.71
C ALA A 125 38.66 1.09 -26.77
N ILE A 126 38.52 1.77 -27.91
CA ILE A 126 37.48 2.80 -28.11
C ILE A 126 36.08 2.17 -28.05
N GLU A 127 35.88 1.00 -28.68
CA GLU A 127 34.62 0.27 -28.68
C GLU A 127 34.29 -0.28 -27.28
N GLY A 128 35.27 -0.81 -26.55
CA GLY A 128 35.06 -1.26 -25.17
C GLY A 128 34.86 -0.11 -24.16
N ILE A 129 35.31 1.11 -24.48
CA ILE A 129 34.94 2.32 -23.75
C ILE A 129 33.52 2.71 -24.13
N LYS A 130 33.20 2.75 -25.43
CA LYS A 130 31.86 3.03 -25.96
C LYS A 130 30.80 2.16 -25.28
N ASP A 131 30.97 0.84 -25.23
CA ASP A 131 30.00 -0.09 -24.63
C ASP A 131 29.74 0.17 -23.13
N ARG A 132 30.66 0.86 -22.45
CA ARG A 132 30.55 1.22 -21.03
C ARG A 132 30.05 2.64 -20.79
N LEU A 133 30.02 3.50 -21.82
CA LEU A 133 29.50 4.87 -21.77
C LEU A 133 27.96 5.02 -21.79
N PRO A 134 27.11 4.16 -22.39
CA PRO A 134 25.66 4.41 -22.48
C PRO A 134 24.92 4.54 -21.14
N GLY A 135 25.55 4.16 -20.02
CA GLY A 135 25.05 4.46 -18.68
C GLY A 135 25.08 5.95 -18.29
N LEU A 136 25.84 6.80 -18.99
CA LEU A 136 26.07 8.21 -18.62
C LEU A 136 24.84 9.11 -18.76
N LYS A 137 23.98 8.85 -19.75
CA LYS A 137 22.69 9.56 -19.86
C LYS A 137 21.78 9.30 -18.65
N MET A 138 21.82 8.07 -18.11
CA MET A 138 21.08 7.74 -16.87
C MET A 138 21.66 8.53 -15.67
N TYR A 139 22.97 8.77 -15.65
CA TYR A 139 23.61 9.50 -14.56
C TYR A 139 23.20 10.98 -14.51
N GLN A 140 22.91 11.62 -15.65
CA GLN A 140 22.40 12.99 -15.71
C GLN A 140 21.00 13.15 -15.08
N ALA A 141 20.17 12.09 -15.07
CA ALA A 141 18.87 12.10 -14.41
C ALA A 141 18.96 11.94 -12.88
N ILE A 142 20.09 11.46 -12.37
CA ILE A 142 20.35 11.32 -10.92
C ILE A 142 20.86 12.66 -10.33
N TYR A 143 21.14 13.67 -11.16
CA TYR A 143 21.96 14.85 -10.84
C TYR A 143 21.27 16.08 -10.22
N THR A 144 20.19 15.91 -9.46
CA THR A 144 19.42 17.06 -8.92
C THR A 144 19.64 17.33 -7.42
N GLY A 145 20.47 16.54 -6.72
CA GLY A 145 20.72 16.67 -5.28
C GLY A 145 22.04 17.37 -4.93
N ASN A 146 22.16 17.78 -3.65
CA ASN A 146 23.38 18.31 -3.02
C ASN A 146 23.97 17.28 -2.03
N HIS A 147 24.01 15.99 -2.37
CA HIS A 147 24.48 14.94 -1.45
C HIS A 147 25.97 14.64 -1.62
N GLU A 148 26.67 14.31 -0.52
CA GLU A 148 28.10 13.91 -0.52
C GLU A 148 28.43 12.80 -1.54
N LEU A 149 27.54 11.82 -1.70
CA LEU A 149 27.65 10.72 -2.64
C LEU A 149 27.64 11.19 -4.11
N GLU A 150 26.88 12.24 -4.42
CA GLU A 150 26.82 12.85 -5.77
C GLU A 150 28.10 13.64 -6.07
N THR A 151 28.69 14.31 -5.06
CA THR A 151 30.00 14.97 -5.23
C THR A 151 31.15 13.99 -5.45
N ASP A 152 31.06 12.78 -4.88
CA ASP A 152 32.02 11.70 -5.12
C ASP A 152 31.86 11.11 -6.53
N LEU A 153 30.61 10.93 -6.99
CA LEU A 153 30.31 10.52 -8.37
C LEU A 153 30.85 11.53 -9.39
N GLN A 154 30.62 12.83 -9.16
CA GLN A 154 31.18 13.93 -9.96
C GLN A 154 32.70 13.83 -10.11
N LYS A 155 33.41 13.61 -9.00
CA LYS A 155 34.88 13.44 -9.01
C LYS A 155 35.31 12.22 -9.82
N LYS A 156 34.59 11.09 -9.71
CA LYS A 156 34.89 9.87 -10.48
C LYS A 156 34.65 10.08 -11.98
N ILE A 157 33.58 10.76 -12.38
CA ILE A 157 33.30 11.15 -13.78
C ILE A 157 34.43 12.04 -14.32
N LEU A 158 34.86 13.03 -13.54
CA LEU A 158 36.00 13.88 -13.89
C LEU A 158 37.29 13.08 -14.09
N PHE A 159 37.56 12.07 -13.26
CA PHE A 159 38.74 11.22 -13.43
C PHE A 159 38.68 10.36 -14.69
N VAL A 160 37.51 9.81 -15.04
CA VAL A 160 37.32 9.10 -16.32
C VAL A 160 37.59 10.03 -17.49
N TYR A 161 37.03 11.24 -17.46
CA TYR A 161 37.26 12.25 -18.50
C TYR A 161 38.76 12.55 -18.69
N ILE A 162 39.46 12.86 -17.59
CA ILE A 162 40.90 13.16 -17.61
C ILE A 162 41.68 11.99 -18.21
N ALA A 163 41.42 10.77 -17.75
CA ALA A 163 42.10 9.57 -18.23
C ALA A 163 41.83 9.30 -19.72
N PHE A 164 40.61 9.52 -20.18
CA PHE A 164 40.21 9.32 -21.57
C PHE A 164 40.87 10.34 -22.52
N VAL A 165 40.87 11.62 -22.15
CA VAL A 165 41.53 12.66 -22.95
C VAL A 165 43.05 12.50 -22.93
N ASP A 166 43.62 12.09 -21.79
CA ASP A 166 45.04 11.74 -21.70
C ASP A 166 45.43 10.59 -22.64
N MET A 167 44.62 9.53 -22.67
CA MET A 167 44.80 8.42 -23.60
C MET A 167 44.67 8.91 -25.05
N SER A 168 43.68 9.74 -25.34
CA SER A 168 43.45 10.31 -26.67
C SER A 168 44.63 11.16 -27.15
N MET A 169 45.18 12.03 -26.30
CA MET A 169 46.38 12.80 -26.60
C MET A 169 47.58 11.90 -26.92
N ASP A 170 47.79 10.84 -26.15
CA ASP A 170 48.92 9.94 -26.34
C ASP A 170 48.78 9.08 -27.61
N ILE A 171 47.56 8.69 -27.99
CA ILE A 171 47.29 7.99 -29.24
C ILE A 171 47.49 8.93 -30.43
N VAL A 172 47.01 10.18 -30.37
CA VAL A 172 47.22 11.18 -31.44
C VAL A 172 48.73 11.46 -31.61
N LYS A 173 49.48 11.64 -30.52
CA LYS A 173 50.95 11.77 -30.57
C LYS A 173 51.60 10.58 -31.26
N TYR A 174 51.14 9.37 -30.97
CA TYR A 174 51.65 8.16 -31.57
C TYR A 174 51.42 8.14 -33.10
N PHE A 175 50.22 8.51 -33.56
CA PHE A 175 49.90 8.49 -34.99
C PHE A 175 50.62 9.55 -35.83
N LEU A 176 50.92 10.70 -35.23
CA LEU A 176 51.61 11.82 -35.87
C LEU A 176 53.14 11.68 -35.92
N GLN A 177 53.73 10.71 -35.20
CA GLN A 177 55.18 10.49 -35.24
C GLN A 177 55.66 9.98 -36.63
N PRO A 178 56.93 10.24 -37.01
CA PRO A 178 57.55 9.64 -38.19
C PRO A 178 57.56 8.11 -38.14
N GLY A 179 57.43 7.44 -39.30
CA GLY A 179 57.23 5.97 -39.39
C GLY A 179 58.27 5.11 -38.66
N TYR A 180 59.55 5.52 -38.67
CA TYR A 180 60.63 4.80 -37.97
C TYR A 180 60.55 4.94 -36.43
N ARG A 181 60.07 6.10 -35.93
CA ARG A 181 59.81 6.30 -34.49
C ARG A 181 58.58 5.53 -34.02
N ARG A 182 57.56 5.41 -34.88
CA ARG A 182 56.38 4.57 -34.62
C ARG A 182 56.77 3.11 -34.42
N TRP A 183 57.59 2.56 -35.31
CA TRP A 183 58.09 1.19 -35.19
C TRP A 183 58.87 0.95 -33.88
N GLY A 184 59.79 1.85 -33.52
CA GLY A 184 60.50 1.76 -32.24
C GLY A 184 59.56 1.88 -31.04
N THR A 185 58.56 2.74 -31.11
CA THR A 185 57.60 2.93 -30.00
C THR A 185 56.64 1.74 -29.87
N ALA A 186 56.22 1.13 -30.98
CA ALA A 186 55.39 -0.08 -30.98
C ALA A 186 56.12 -1.28 -30.37
N LEU A 187 57.43 -1.42 -30.60
CA LEU A 187 58.25 -2.49 -30.03
C LEU A 187 58.54 -2.31 -28.52
N PHE A 188 58.61 -1.07 -28.02
CA PHE A 188 58.96 -0.78 -26.62
C PHE A 188 57.78 -0.38 -25.72
N LYS A 189 56.60 -0.06 -26.26
CA LYS A 189 55.45 0.45 -25.49
C LYS A 189 54.11 -0.24 -25.79
N SER A 190 54.12 -1.47 -26.32
CA SER A 190 52.88 -2.19 -26.67
C SER A 190 51.87 -2.30 -25.52
N GLY A 191 52.33 -2.41 -24.26
CA GLY A 191 51.45 -2.46 -23.09
C GLY A 191 50.80 -1.13 -22.66
N LYS A 192 51.37 0.02 -23.05
CA LYS A 192 50.98 1.32 -22.47
C LYS A 192 49.51 1.69 -22.72
N PHE A 193 49.02 1.45 -23.93
CA PHE A 193 47.62 1.76 -24.27
C PHE A 193 46.65 0.78 -23.62
N MET A 194 47.06 -0.48 -23.44
CA MET A 194 46.29 -1.47 -22.71
C MET A 194 46.17 -1.08 -21.22
N ASP A 195 47.26 -0.61 -20.61
CA ASP A 195 47.26 -0.13 -19.22
C ASP A 195 46.34 1.09 -19.05
N MET A 196 46.38 2.04 -19.99
CA MET A 196 45.49 3.22 -19.98
C MET A 196 44.02 2.84 -20.15
N THR A 197 43.74 1.90 -21.05
CA THR A 197 42.39 1.38 -21.29
C THR A 197 41.87 0.65 -20.04
N THR A 198 42.71 -0.18 -19.41
CA THR A 198 42.38 -0.88 -18.17
C THR A 198 42.06 0.10 -17.04
N ASN A 199 42.86 1.16 -16.88
CA ASN A 199 42.60 2.21 -15.91
C ASN A 199 41.26 2.94 -16.17
N ILE A 200 40.92 3.21 -17.43
CA ILE A 200 39.61 3.79 -17.78
C ILE A 200 38.48 2.82 -17.43
N TYR A 201 38.65 1.52 -17.67
CA TYR A 201 37.67 0.51 -17.29
C TYR A 201 37.47 0.42 -15.78
N ASP A 202 38.53 0.45 -14.98
CA ASP A 202 38.44 0.47 -13.52
C ASP A 202 37.71 1.72 -13.02
N LEU A 203 38.01 2.89 -13.60
CA LEU A 203 37.33 4.14 -13.25
C LEU A 203 35.84 4.12 -13.64
N LEU A 204 35.49 3.57 -14.80
CA LEU A 204 34.10 3.37 -15.23
C LEU A 204 33.35 2.37 -14.33
N SER A 205 34.01 1.29 -13.93
CA SER A 205 33.45 0.32 -12.98
C SER A 205 33.17 0.96 -11.62
N ASN A 206 34.06 1.83 -11.15
CA ASN A 206 33.88 2.59 -9.92
C ASN A 206 32.71 3.57 -9.98
N ILE A 207 32.48 4.23 -11.13
CA ILE A 207 31.28 5.06 -11.36
C ILE A 207 30.03 4.20 -11.25
N LYS A 208 30.02 3.05 -11.95
CA LYS A 208 28.87 2.14 -11.95
C LYS A 208 28.51 1.68 -10.54
N SER A 209 29.48 1.20 -9.77
CA SER A 209 29.28 0.78 -8.37
C SER A 209 28.67 1.90 -7.52
N ARG A 210 29.16 3.14 -7.70
CA ARG A 210 28.65 4.28 -6.92
C ARG A 210 27.24 4.69 -7.30
N CYS A 211 26.88 4.54 -8.57
CA CYS A 211 25.52 4.74 -9.04
C CYS A 211 24.57 3.67 -8.50
N GLU A 212 24.99 2.40 -8.46
CA GLU A 212 24.20 1.32 -7.87
C GLU A 212 23.92 1.59 -6.38
N GLU A 213 24.91 2.08 -5.63
CA GLU A 213 24.72 2.52 -4.24
C GLU A 213 23.73 3.69 -4.11
N LEU A 214 23.85 4.72 -4.95
CA LEU A 214 22.93 5.87 -4.97
C LEU A 214 21.50 5.46 -5.30
N VAL A 215 21.31 4.58 -6.27
CA VAL A 215 20.01 4.02 -6.63
C VAL A 215 19.46 3.19 -5.46
N GLY A 216 20.30 2.36 -4.84
CA GLY A 216 19.94 1.60 -3.64
C GLY A 216 19.44 2.51 -2.50
N MET A 217 20.16 3.60 -2.22
CA MET A 217 19.77 4.58 -1.20
C MET A 217 18.45 5.28 -1.55
N ARG A 218 18.23 5.67 -2.81
CA ARG A 218 16.97 6.30 -3.22
C ARG A 218 15.80 5.34 -3.16
N ILE A 219 16.00 4.06 -3.50
CA ILE A 219 15.01 3.00 -3.33
C ILE A 219 14.67 2.86 -1.85
N ASP A 220 15.66 2.83 -0.97
CA ASP A 220 15.47 2.72 0.47
C ASP A 220 14.65 3.89 1.05
N ILE A 221 15.01 5.13 0.69
CA ILE A 221 14.25 6.34 1.05
C ILE A 221 12.80 6.27 0.55
N LEU A 222 12.59 5.80 -0.70
CA LEU A 222 11.26 5.69 -1.28
C LEU A 222 10.43 4.61 -0.58
N VAL A 223 11.03 3.46 -0.26
CA VAL A 223 10.37 2.37 0.47
C VAL A 223 9.98 2.84 1.86
N HIS A 224 10.90 3.48 2.59
CA HIS A 224 10.61 4.05 3.92
C HIS A 224 9.52 5.12 3.87
N GLY A 225 9.60 6.07 2.93
CA GLY A 225 8.56 7.09 2.76
C GLY A 225 7.20 6.51 2.37
N MET A 226 7.18 5.44 1.58
CA MET A 226 5.93 4.73 1.24
C MET A 226 5.33 4.03 2.45
N ASP A 227 6.15 3.46 3.33
CA ASP A 227 5.68 2.82 4.55
C ASP A 227 5.16 3.84 5.59
N GLU A 228 5.82 5.00 5.74
CA GLU A 228 5.31 6.12 6.54
C GLU A 228 3.96 6.63 6.02
N LEU A 229 3.83 6.84 4.71
CA LEU A 229 2.57 7.24 4.08
C LEU A 229 1.45 6.20 4.30
N LYS A 230 1.77 4.90 4.27
CA LYS A 230 0.80 3.84 4.58
C LYS A 230 0.35 3.90 6.04
N VAL A 231 1.25 4.20 6.98
CA VAL A 231 0.91 4.34 8.40
C VAL A 231 -0.02 5.54 8.59
N GLN A 232 0.34 6.72 8.07
CA GLN A 232 -0.49 7.93 8.16
C GLN A 232 -1.87 7.73 7.53
N ASN A 233 -1.95 7.04 6.40
CA ASN A 233 -3.23 6.76 5.76
C ASN A 233 -4.13 5.83 6.59
N ARG A 234 -3.55 4.85 7.30
CA ARG A 234 -4.30 4.00 8.25
C ARG A 234 -4.82 4.79 9.43
N GLU A 235 -4.01 5.70 9.98
CA GLU A 235 -4.42 6.58 11.08
C GLU A 235 -5.59 7.49 10.67
N LEU A 236 -5.49 8.15 9.50
CA LEU A 236 -6.57 8.98 8.97
C LEU A 236 -7.85 8.19 8.69
N GLN A 237 -7.75 6.96 8.17
CA GLN A 237 -8.91 6.08 7.98
C GLN A 237 -9.56 5.71 9.32
N GLN A 238 -8.75 5.46 10.34
CA GLN A 238 -9.25 5.15 11.68
C GLN A 238 -9.95 6.36 12.32
N ASP A 239 -9.38 7.56 12.20
CA ASP A 239 -9.96 8.80 12.71
C ASP A 239 -11.30 9.11 12.04
N ARG A 240 -11.36 8.96 10.71
CA ARG A 240 -12.61 9.13 9.95
C ARG A 240 -13.68 8.11 10.35
N SER A 241 -13.28 6.87 10.66
CA SER A 241 -14.21 5.80 11.06
C SER A 241 -14.83 6.14 12.40
N THR A 242 -14.00 6.66 13.30
CA THR A 242 -14.41 7.11 14.62
C THR A 242 -15.36 8.30 14.51
N ALA A 243 -15.07 9.27 13.63
CA ALA A 243 -15.94 10.42 13.39
C ALA A 243 -17.34 10.01 12.87
N HIS A 244 -17.42 9.11 11.89
CA HIS A 244 -18.71 8.62 11.38
C HIS A 244 -19.49 7.82 12.43
N LEU A 245 -18.82 6.99 13.24
CA LEU A 245 -19.48 6.33 14.36
C LEU A 245 -20.05 7.32 15.38
N LEU A 246 -19.31 8.37 15.73
CA LEU A 246 -19.80 9.40 16.64
C LEU A 246 -21.01 10.16 16.08
N GLU A 247 -21.00 10.44 14.78
CA GLU A 247 -22.15 11.04 14.08
C GLU A 247 -23.39 10.14 14.18
N ILE A 248 -23.23 8.84 13.89
CA ILE A 248 -24.31 7.86 14.00
C ILE A 248 -24.80 7.75 15.45
N GLN A 249 -23.88 7.67 16.40
CA GLN A 249 -24.18 7.60 17.83
C GLN A 249 -25.03 8.77 18.31
N ASN A 250 -24.63 10.00 17.94
CA ASN A 250 -25.36 11.21 18.29
C ASN A 250 -26.73 11.25 17.62
N SER A 251 -26.81 10.84 16.36
CA SER A 251 -28.07 10.75 15.60
C SER A 251 -29.05 9.77 16.23
N LEU A 252 -28.55 8.63 16.73
CA LEU A 252 -29.33 7.65 17.49
C LEU A 252 -29.66 8.10 18.91
N GLY A 253 -29.18 9.27 19.37
CA GLY A 253 -29.44 9.76 20.73
C GLY A 253 -28.66 9.01 21.81
N LEU A 254 -27.58 8.32 21.42
CA LEU A 254 -26.77 7.46 22.27
C LEU A 254 -25.49 8.14 22.76
N SER A 255 -25.48 9.46 22.91
CA SER A 255 -24.28 10.24 23.22
C SER A 255 -23.60 9.85 24.54
N SER A 256 -24.35 9.27 25.49
CA SER A 256 -23.83 8.74 26.76
C SER A 256 -23.43 7.27 26.70
N TRP A 257 -23.76 6.57 25.61
CA TRP A 257 -23.46 5.15 25.45
C TRP A 257 -21.97 4.97 25.17
N THR A 258 -21.32 4.07 25.90
CA THR A 258 -19.98 3.58 25.56
C THR A 258 -19.91 2.08 25.82
N HIS A 259 -18.87 1.42 25.32
CA HIS A 259 -18.65 0.00 25.61
C HIS A 259 -18.43 -0.23 27.10
N GLU A 260 -17.70 0.67 27.78
CA GLU A 260 -17.50 0.64 29.23
C GLU A 260 -18.82 0.83 29.99
N TYR A 261 -19.69 1.73 29.51
CA TYR A 261 -21.02 1.92 30.08
C TYR A 261 -21.87 0.65 29.96
N LEU A 262 -21.88 -0.01 28.80
CA LEU A 262 -22.57 -1.28 28.61
C LEU A 262 -22.04 -2.36 29.57
N HIS A 263 -20.72 -2.53 29.66
CA HIS A 263 -20.10 -3.47 30.59
C HIS A 263 -20.48 -3.21 32.04
N LYS A 264 -20.44 -1.94 32.45
CA LYS A 264 -20.86 -1.54 33.80
C LYS A 264 -22.32 -1.91 34.04
N LYS A 265 -23.21 -1.60 33.09
CA LYS A 265 -24.65 -1.93 33.19
C LYS A 265 -24.89 -3.45 33.28
N LEU A 266 -24.18 -4.24 32.48
CA LEU A 266 -24.24 -5.70 32.54
C LEU A 266 -23.71 -6.27 33.87
N SER A 267 -22.64 -5.67 34.42
CA SER A 267 -22.10 -6.05 35.74
C SER A 267 -23.05 -5.71 36.89
N GLU A 268 -23.70 -4.54 36.84
CA GLU A 268 -24.73 -4.15 37.80
C GLU A 268 -25.95 -5.07 37.71
N TYR A 269 -26.37 -5.40 36.48
CA TYR A 269 -27.45 -6.35 36.22
C TYR A 269 -27.11 -7.75 36.76
N ARG A 270 -25.88 -8.24 36.51
CA ARG A 270 -25.38 -9.50 37.08
C ARG A 270 -25.42 -9.52 38.60
N SER A 271 -24.98 -8.42 39.22
CA SER A 271 -24.97 -8.30 40.69
C SER A 271 -26.38 -8.38 41.27
N ARG A 272 -27.38 -7.77 40.61
CA ARG A 272 -28.79 -7.87 40.99
C ARG A 272 -29.33 -9.30 40.86
N LEU A 273 -29.02 -9.99 39.75
CA LEU A 273 -29.42 -11.39 39.55
C LEU A 273 -28.82 -12.32 40.62
N LEU A 274 -27.53 -12.13 40.96
CA LEU A 274 -26.86 -12.94 41.97
C LEU A 274 -27.44 -12.70 43.37
N TYR A 275 -27.81 -11.46 43.67
CA TYR A 275 -28.48 -11.12 44.93
C TYR A 275 -29.83 -11.84 45.07
N GLU A 276 -30.70 -11.78 44.04
CA GLU A 276 -31.98 -12.50 44.04
C GLU A 276 -31.79 -14.02 44.13
N CYS A 277 -30.82 -14.57 43.40
CA CYS A 277 -30.49 -15.99 43.45
C CYS A 277 -30.09 -16.46 44.87
N HIS A 278 -29.39 -15.63 45.64
CA HIS A 278 -29.00 -15.95 47.01
C HIS A 278 -30.20 -16.01 47.97
N GLU A 279 -31.14 -15.08 47.83
CA GLU A 279 -32.36 -15.03 48.66
C GLU A 279 -33.32 -16.18 48.33
N GLU A 280 -33.24 -16.73 47.12
CA GLU A 280 -34.11 -17.78 46.60
C GLU A 280 -33.49 -19.19 46.67
N GLY A 281 -32.66 -19.45 47.68
CA GLY A 281 -31.84 -20.66 47.75
C GLY A 281 -32.58 -22.00 47.63
N ILE A 282 -33.89 -22.05 47.93
CA ILE A 282 -34.73 -23.27 47.86
C ILE A 282 -35.36 -23.53 46.47
N TYR A 283 -35.14 -22.64 45.50
CA TYR A 283 -35.67 -22.75 44.15
C TYR A 283 -34.57 -23.07 43.15
N GLN A 284 -34.94 -23.69 42.03
CA GLN A 284 -34.01 -23.92 40.94
C GLN A 284 -33.43 -22.59 40.43
N GLN A 285 -32.12 -22.57 40.20
CA GLN A 285 -31.39 -21.40 39.72
C GLN A 285 -30.67 -21.73 38.42
N MET A 286 -30.68 -20.80 37.46
CA MET A 286 -29.95 -20.95 36.20
C MET A 286 -28.45 -20.71 36.45
N THR A 287 -27.77 -21.73 36.97
CA THR A 287 -26.34 -21.66 37.30
C THR A 287 -25.60 -22.88 36.75
N GLY A 288 -24.29 -22.77 36.55
CA GLY A 288 -23.35 -23.88 36.35
C GLY A 288 -23.86 -25.07 35.52
N THR A 289 -24.43 -26.06 36.21
CA THR A 289 -25.00 -27.29 35.65
C THR A 289 -26.15 -27.03 34.69
N GLU A 290 -27.08 -26.15 35.04
CA GLU A 290 -28.31 -25.93 34.27
C GLU A 290 -28.02 -25.16 32.98
N ILE A 291 -27.05 -24.26 33.04
CA ILE A 291 -26.51 -23.59 31.86
C ILE A 291 -25.85 -24.61 30.91
N LYS A 292 -25.07 -25.56 31.44
CA LYS A 292 -24.44 -26.62 30.62
C LYS A 292 -25.48 -27.56 30.02
N ASN A 293 -26.44 -28.02 30.83
CA ASN A 293 -27.54 -28.88 30.39
C ASN A 293 -28.33 -28.21 29.26
N LEU A 294 -28.58 -26.90 29.38
CA LEU A 294 -29.22 -26.11 28.33
C LEU A 294 -28.34 -26.02 27.07
N GLN A 295 -27.02 -25.81 27.20
CA GLN A 295 -26.07 -25.78 26.08
C GLN A 295 -25.90 -27.14 25.39
N GLU A 296 -26.08 -28.24 26.10
CA GLU A 296 -25.99 -29.61 25.57
C GLU A 296 -27.31 -30.11 24.98
N SER A 297 -28.41 -29.40 25.21
CA SER A 297 -29.72 -29.76 24.68
C SER A 297 -29.74 -29.76 23.15
N ASN A 298 -30.52 -30.69 22.57
CA ASN A 298 -30.62 -30.83 21.11
C ASN A 298 -31.05 -29.52 20.42
N PHE A 299 -31.97 -28.77 21.02
CA PHE A 299 -32.45 -27.51 20.43
C PHE A 299 -31.37 -26.43 20.43
N TYR A 300 -30.58 -26.30 21.51
CA TYR A 300 -29.49 -25.33 21.53
C TYR A 300 -28.40 -25.72 20.54
N VAL A 301 -28.02 -27.00 20.48
CA VAL A 301 -27.01 -27.50 19.54
C VAL A 301 -27.45 -27.27 18.09
N GLU A 302 -28.72 -27.52 17.75
CA GLU A 302 -29.29 -27.22 16.44
C GLU A 302 -29.29 -25.73 16.13
N TRP A 303 -29.76 -24.90 17.08
CA TRP A 303 -29.74 -23.44 16.94
C TRP A 303 -28.33 -22.87 16.86
N ALA A 304 -27.34 -23.46 17.52
CA ALA A 304 -25.97 -22.96 17.56
C ALA A 304 -25.16 -23.29 16.29
N LYS A 305 -25.69 -24.09 15.35
CA LYS A 305 -25.00 -24.44 14.10
C LYS A 305 -24.62 -23.16 13.32
N PRO A 306 -23.35 -23.00 12.89
CA PRO A 306 -22.86 -21.72 12.36
C PRO A 306 -23.52 -21.30 11.05
N ASN A 307 -23.99 -22.25 10.23
CA ASN A 307 -24.50 -22.00 8.88
C ASN A 307 -26.03 -21.82 8.80
N SER A 308 -26.72 -21.69 9.93
CA SER A 308 -28.16 -21.43 9.95
C SER A 308 -28.44 -20.07 10.58
N SER A 309 -29.53 -19.42 10.19
CA SER A 309 -30.07 -18.28 10.93
C SER A 309 -31.21 -18.76 11.82
N GLY A 310 -31.35 -18.21 13.02
CA GLY A 310 -32.45 -18.61 13.90
C GLY A 310 -32.61 -17.77 15.15
N ILE A 311 -33.85 -17.72 15.65
CA ILE A 311 -34.23 -17.11 16.92
C ILE A 311 -34.53 -18.22 17.93
N LEU A 312 -33.82 -18.19 19.06
CA LEU A 312 -34.13 -19.02 20.22
C LEU A 312 -34.77 -18.14 21.29
N ILE A 313 -36.01 -18.46 21.65
CA ILE A 313 -36.78 -17.76 22.69
C ILE A 313 -36.79 -18.63 23.93
N LEU A 314 -36.16 -18.14 25.00
CA LEU A 314 -36.13 -18.78 26.31
C LEU A 314 -37.15 -18.11 27.21
N ARG A 315 -38.31 -18.75 27.34
CA ARG A 315 -39.40 -18.25 28.17
C ARG A 315 -39.28 -18.81 29.59
N GLY A 316 -38.66 -18.05 30.47
CA GLY A 316 -38.56 -18.39 31.89
C GLY A 316 -39.82 -17.97 32.65
N ILE A 317 -40.50 -18.92 33.27
CA ILE A 317 -41.63 -18.70 34.17
C ILE A 317 -41.11 -18.85 35.59
N ASN A 318 -40.99 -17.72 36.30
CA ASN A 318 -40.65 -17.72 37.73
C ASN A 318 -41.73 -18.46 38.54
N ASN A 319 -41.35 -19.02 39.68
CA ASN A 319 -42.29 -19.71 40.56
C ASN A 319 -43.36 -18.73 41.07
N GLU A 320 -44.63 -19.15 41.13
CA GLU A 320 -45.74 -18.28 41.56
C GLU A 320 -45.53 -17.73 42.97
N ASN A 321 -44.90 -18.51 43.86
CA ASN A 321 -44.59 -18.08 45.24
C ASN A 321 -43.52 -16.98 45.32
N LEU A 322 -42.75 -16.77 44.25
CA LEU A 322 -41.75 -15.70 44.14
C LEU A 322 -42.27 -14.49 43.36
N SER A 323 -43.35 -14.67 42.60
CA SER A 323 -43.78 -13.75 41.55
C SER A 323 -44.23 -12.38 42.05
N GLU A 324 -44.63 -12.24 43.32
CA GLU A 324 -45.03 -10.95 43.91
C GLU A 324 -43.85 -10.01 44.22
N GLY A 325 -42.61 -10.51 44.26
CA GLY A 325 -41.42 -9.70 44.58
C GLY A 325 -40.26 -9.80 43.60
N LYS A 326 -40.21 -10.88 42.79
CA LYS A 326 -39.07 -11.13 41.90
C LYS A 326 -39.16 -10.29 40.64
N ILE A 327 -38.17 -9.41 40.46
CA ILE A 327 -38.13 -8.49 39.33
C ILE A 327 -37.50 -9.13 38.11
N HIS A 328 -36.51 -10.01 38.27
CA HIS A 328 -35.75 -10.60 37.16
C HIS A 328 -36.23 -12.00 36.77
N ASN A 329 -35.86 -12.42 35.56
CA ASN A 329 -36.21 -13.75 35.08
C ASN A 329 -35.13 -14.75 35.52
N TRP A 330 -35.55 -15.89 36.08
CA TRP A 330 -34.61 -16.90 36.58
C TRP A 330 -33.70 -17.47 35.49
N VAL A 331 -34.05 -17.35 34.19
CA VAL A 331 -33.26 -17.82 33.04
C VAL A 331 -32.23 -16.78 32.54
N SER A 332 -32.38 -15.50 32.89
CA SER A 332 -31.48 -14.41 32.47
C SER A 332 -29.98 -14.66 32.72
N PRO A 333 -29.53 -15.36 33.79
CA PRO A 333 -28.11 -15.71 33.96
C PRO A 333 -27.48 -16.47 32.79
N PHE A 334 -28.27 -17.25 32.04
CA PHE A 334 -27.80 -17.96 30.85
C PHE A 334 -27.26 -17.01 29.77
N VAL A 335 -27.99 -15.92 29.53
CA VAL A 335 -27.58 -14.89 28.56
C VAL A 335 -26.27 -14.24 28.99
N LEU A 336 -26.09 -13.97 30.29
CA LEU A 336 -24.85 -13.37 30.78
C LEU A 336 -23.66 -14.31 30.66
N ASP A 337 -23.83 -15.62 30.88
CA ASP A 337 -22.79 -16.62 30.62
C ASP A 337 -22.41 -16.66 29.13
N MET A 338 -23.40 -16.57 28.23
CA MET A 338 -23.13 -16.50 26.79
C MET A 338 -22.38 -15.23 26.38
N VAL A 339 -22.78 -14.07 26.91
CA VAL A 339 -22.07 -12.81 26.65
C VAL A 339 -20.61 -12.91 27.10
N ASP A 340 -20.35 -13.48 28.28
CA ASP A 340 -18.99 -13.65 28.79
C ASP A 340 -18.15 -14.60 27.91
N LYS A 341 -18.75 -15.72 27.47
CA LYS A 341 -18.08 -16.69 26.58
C LYS A 341 -17.77 -16.12 25.19
N MET A 342 -18.64 -15.25 24.70
CA MET A 342 -18.49 -14.61 23.37
C MET A 342 -17.62 -13.34 23.41
N HIS A 343 -17.31 -12.83 24.60
CA HIS A 343 -16.47 -11.64 24.76
C HIS A 343 -15.01 -11.96 24.44
N GLY A 344 -14.63 -11.84 23.17
CA GLY A 344 -13.26 -11.97 22.70
C GLY A 344 -12.58 -10.60 22.54
N ASN A 345 -11.42 -10.41 23.18
CA ASN A 345 -10.56 -9.25 22.90
C ASN A 345 -9.74 -9.55 21.63
N GLY A 346 -10.14 -9.05 20.46
CA GLY A 346 -9.31 -9.19 19.25
C GLY A 346 -9.98 -8.80 17.93
N ARG A 347 -9.20 -8.89 16.85
CA ARG A 347 -9.66 -8.65 15.46
C ARG A 347 -10.63 -9.71 14.93
N ASN A 348 -10.68 -10.88 15.58
CA ASN A 348 -11.61 -11.97 15.26
C ASN A 348 -12.72 -12.09 16.31
N ALA A 349 -13.07 -10.97 16.97
CA ALA A 349 -14.17 -10.94 17.91
C ALA A 349 -15.46 -11.24 17.17
N ILE A 350 -16.27 -12.14 17.74
CA ILE A 350 -17.57 -12.51 17.20
C ILE A 350 -18.47 -11.26 17.28
N PRO A 351 -19.12 -10.84 16.17
CA PRO A 351 -20.05 -9.72 16.21
C PRO A 351 -21.21 -10.03 17.15
N LEU A 352 -21.30 -9.27 18.24
CA LEU A 352 -22.28 -9.49 19.30
C LEU A 352 -22.92 -8.15 19.71
N ALA A 353 -24.24 -8.11 19.71
CA ALA A 353 -24.99 -7.00 20.28
C ALA A 353 -25.89 -7.49 21.42
N VAL A 354 -25.89 -6.76 22.53
CA VAL A 354 -26.62 -7.13 23.75
C VAL A 354 -27.47 -5.96 24.21
N HIS A 355 -28.72 -6.25 24.60
CA HIS A 355 -29.56 -5.30 25.34
C HIS A 355 -30.37 -6.02 26.41
N VAL A 356 -30.44 -5.42 27.59
CA VAL A 356 -31.25 -5.89 28.71
C VAL A 356 -32.35 -4.87 28.94
N TYR A 357 -33.60 -5.31 28.81
CA TYR A 357 -34.77 -4.52 29.15
C TYR A 357 -34.89 -4.47 30.68
N ASP A 358 -34.70 -3.28 31.25
CA ASP A 358 -34.68 -3.08 32.69
C ASP A 358 -36.04 -2.55 33.15
N SER A 359 -36.63 -3.22 34.14
CA SER A 359 -37.90 -2.78 34.72
C SER A 359 -37.74 -1.45 35.47
N VAL A 360 -36.55 -1.13 35.96
CA VAL A 360 -36.31 0.11 36.72
C VAL A 360 -36.12 1.33 35.82
N ASP A 361 -35.72 1.12 34.56
CA ASP A 361 -35.45 2.17 33.57
C ASP A 361 -36.51 2.14 32.45
N PRO A 362 -37.56 2.99 32.53
CA PRO A 362 -38.62 3.01 31.53
C PRO A 362 -38.11 3.29 30.11
N ALA A 363 -37.04 4.06 29.94
CA ALA A 363 -36.48 4.35 28.63
C ALA A 363 -35.93 3.07 27.96
N SER A 364 -35.44 2.11 28.76
CA SER A 364 -34.95 0.83 28.26
C SER A 364 -36.05 -0.09 27.73
N ARG A 365 -37.33 0.20 28.03
CA ARG A 365 -38.51 -0.58 27.61
C ARG A 365 -38.96 -0.31 26.19
N SER A 366 -38.49 0.79 25.59
CA SER A 366 -38.85 1.15 24.22
C SER A 366 -38.01 0.40 23.19
N ILE A 367 -38.65 -0.11 22.12
CA ILE A 367 -37.92 -0.68 20.98
C ILE A 367 -36.93 0.29 20.34
N PHE A 368 -37.24 1.60 20.36
CA PHE A 368 -36.43 2.60 19.69
C PHE A 368 -35.07 2.74 20.37
N GLU A 369 -35.03 2.69 21.69
CA GLU A 369 -33.78 2.73 22.46
C GLU A 369 -33.04 1.40 22.35
N ALA A 370 -33.75 0.28 22.54
CA ALA A 370 -33.18 -1.06 22.51
C ALA A 370 -32.52 -1.37 21.16
N LEU A 371 -33.24 -1.20 20.06
CA LEU A 371 -32.71 -1.46 18.72
C LEU A 371 -31.66 -0.44 18.32
N SER A 372 -31.78 0.85 18.68
CA SER A 372 -30.70 1.81 18.41
C SER A 372 -29.38 1.37 19.05
N ARG A 373 -29.41 0.90 20.31
CA ARG A 373 -28.22 0.37 20.99
C ARG A 373 -27.67 -0.90 20.34
N VAL A 374 -28.55 -1.81 19.94
CA VAL A 374 -28.17 -3.06 19.27
C VAL A 374 -27.53 -2.78 17.91
N LEU A 375 -28.18 -1.96 17.09
CA LEU A 375 -27.69 -1.57 15.77
C LEU A 375 -26.37 -0.80 15.87
N PHE A 376 -26.23 0.08 16.84
CA PHE A 376 -24.97 0.79 17.08
C PHE A 376 -23.84 -0.17 17.48
N GLN A 377 -24.11 -1.14 18.37
CA GLN A 377 -23.15 -2.20 18.71
C GLN A 377 -22.71 -2.98 17.48
N LEU A 378 -23.63 -3.35 16.59
CA LEU A 378 -23.29 -4.04 15.34
C LEU A 378 -22.46 -3.13 14.42
N LEU A 379 -22.79 -1.85 14.29
CA LEU A 379 -22.00 -0.91 13.47
C LEU A 379 -20.59 -0.70 14.03
N TRP A 380 -20.41 -0.78 15.35
CA TRP A 380 -19.10 -0.69 15.98
C TRP A 380 -18.13 -1.77 15.50
N PHE A 381 -18.60 -3.01 15.30
CA PHE A 381 -17.81 -4.10 14.72
C PHE A 381 -17.47 -3.85 13.24
N LYS A 382 -18.29 -3.08 12.52
CA LYS A 382 -18.10 -2.73 11.11
C LYS A 382 -17.48 -1.35 10.89
N ARG A 383 -16.85 -0.77 11.90
CA ARG A 383 -16.29 0.59 11.83
C ARG A 383 -15.34 0.86 10.68
N SER A 384 -14.51 -0.14 10.29
CA SER A 384 -13.59 -0.01 9.16
C SER A 384 -14.30 0.09 7.82
N GLU A 385 -15.50 -0.48 7.69
CA GLU A 385 -16.29 -0.41 6.45
C GLU A 385 -16.98 0.95 6.28
N LEU A 386 -17.11 1.74 7.35
CA LEU A 386 -17.71 3.08 7.31
C LEU A 386 -16.82 4.14 6.63
N THR A 387 -15.56 3.82 6.29
CA THR A 387 -14.60 4.78 5.72
C THR A 387 -14.00 4.38 4.38
N GLY A 388 -14.28 3.18 3.91
CA GLY A 388 -13.69 2.66 2.68
C GLY A 388 -14.33 3.24 1.40
N SER A 389 -13.63 3.07 0.29
CA SER A 389 -14.14 3.23 -1.09
C SER A 389 -15.36 2.34 -1.42
N ASN A 390 -15.83 1.53 -0.46
CA ASN A 390 -17.11 0.82 -0.47
C ASN A 390 -18.28 1.76 -0.07
N SER A 391 -18.32 2.97 -0.64
CA SER A 391 -19.38 3.95 -0.40
C SER A 391 -20.79 3.42 -0.70
N LYS A 392 -20.87 2.35 -1.51
CA LYS A 392 -22.13 1.70 -1.92
C LYS A 392 -23.04 1.27 -0.77
N ARG A 393 -22.49 0.89 0.39
CA ARG A 393 -23.31 0.49 1.57
C ARG A 393 -23.46 1.61 2.60
N TYR A 394 -22.48 2.51 2.69
CA TYR A 394 -22.51 3.61 3.65
C TYR A 394 -23.56 4.68 3.30
N GLU A 395 -23.66 5.07 2.04
CA GLU A 395 -24.63 6.10 1.62
C GLU A 395 -26.08 5.69 1.91
N PRO A 396 -26.55 4.48 1.54
CA PRO A 396 -27.89 4.02 1.91
C PRO A 396 -28.11 3.90 3.42
N LEU A 397 -27.10 3.46 4.18
CA LEU A 397 -27.16 3.38 5.64
C LEU A 397 -27.41 4.75 6.28
N ILE A 398 -26.66 5.76 5.86
CA ILE A 398 -26.79 7.12 6.38
C ILE A 398 -28.11 7.77 5.94
N ALA A 399 -28.56 7.53 4.71
CA ALA A 399 -29.88 7.96 4.27
C ALA A 399 -30.98 7.36 5.16
N ALA A 400 -30.96 6.04 5.40
CA ALA A 400 -31.93 5.38 6.28
C ALA A 400 -31.85 5.88 7.74
N LEU A 401 -30.65 6.20 8.23
CA LEU A 401 -30.46 6.82 9.54
C LEU A 401 -31.11 8.21 9.60
N HIS A 402 -30.90 9.06 8.59
CA HIS A 402 -31.51 10.38 8.53
C HIS A 402 -33.02 10.30 8.44
N ASP A 403 -33.57 9.36 7.66
CA ASP A 403 -35.00 9.11 7.59
C ASP A 403 -35.55 8.72 8.97
N TYR A 404 -34.88 7.81 9.68
CA TYR A 404 -35.24 7.43 11.05
C TYR A 404 -35.21 8.62 12.02
N VAL A 405 -34.17 9.46 11.94
CA VAL A 405 -34.04 10.66 12.77
C VAL A 405 -35.16 11.67 12.46
N HIS A 406 -35.51 11.83 11.18
CA HIS A 406 -36.58 12.72 10.75
C HIS A 406 -37.96 12.25 11.24
N CYS A 407 -38.20 10.94 11.22
CA CYS A 407 -39.44 10.33 11.71
C CYS A 407 -39.56 10.29 13.24
N ARG A 408 -38.61 10.84 14.01
CA ARG A 408 -38.68 10.84 15.49
C ARG A 408 -39.90 11.53 16.06
N SER A 409 -40.42 12.55 15.36
CA SER A 409 -41.62 13.31 15.72
C SER A 409 -42.89 12.88 14.97
N SER A 410 -42.79 11.88 14.09
CA SER A 410 -43.89 11.40 13.25
C SER A 410 -44.76 10.38 13.98
N ASP A 411 -45.76 9.81 13.28
CA ASP A 411 -46.53 8.68 13.78
C ASP A 411 -45.61 7.49 14.12
N SER A 412 -46.04 6.71 15.10
CA SER A 412 -45.37 5.50 15.58
C SER A 412 -45.02 4.54 14.43
N ASN A 413 -45.93 4.34 13.48
CA ASN A 413 -45.75 3.43 12.35
C ASN A 413 -44.61 3.87 11.41
N ASP A 414 -44.56 5.14 11.01
CA ASP A 414 -43.50 5.67 10.14
C ASP A 414 -42.13 5.51 10.81
N LYS A 415 -42.07 5.77 12.12
CA LYS A 415 -40.85 5.63 12.91
C LYS A 415 -40.38 4.17 13.01
N ILE A 416 -41.32 3.22 13.15
CA ILE A 416 -41.04 1.77 13.16
C ILE A 416 -40.53 1.34 11.78
N GLU A 417 -41.14 1.80 10.70
CA GLU A 417 -40.71 1.48 9.34
C GLU A 417 -39.31 2.02 9.06
N ALA A 418 -39.04 3.28 9.42
CA ALA A 418 -37.73 3.89 9.26
C ALA A 418 -36.65 3.17 10.10
N LEU A 419 -36.97 2.78 11.34
CA LEU A 419 -36.07 1.96 12.17
C LEU A 419 -35.81 0.59 11.55
N GLY A 420 -36.85 -0.06 11.01
CA GLY A 420 -36.73 -1.32 10.31
C GLY A 420 -35.85 -1.23 9.06
N SER A 421 -36.00 -0.16 8.28
CA SER A 421 -35.14 0.15 7.12
C SER A 421 -33.68 0.37 7.53
N PHE A 422 -33.45 1.13 8.60
CA PHE A 422 -32.10 1.31 9.15
C PHE A 422 -31.50 -0.02 9.61
N ALA A 423 -32.28 -0.85 10.32
CA ALA A 423 -31.86 -2.18 10.76
C ALA A 423 -31.46 -3.09 9.59
N SER A 424 -32.25 -3.09 8.52
CA SER A 424 -31.95 -3.82 7.28
C SER A 424 -30.57 -3.43 6.70
N HIS A 425 -30.29 -2.14 6.59
CA HIS A 425 -29.01 -1.66 6.04
C HIS A 425 -27.81 -2.02 6.93
N VAL A 426 -27.96 -1.97 8.26
CA VAL A 426 -26.93 -2.43 9.20
C VAL A 426 -26.62 -3.91 8.98
N VAL A 427 -27.66 -4.73 8.81
CA VAL A 427 -27.50 -6.19 8.61
C VAL A 427 -26.87 -6.51 7.27
N GLN A 428 -27.18 -5.77 6.21
CA GLN A 428 -26.54 -5.91 4.89
C GLN A 428 -25.04 -5.59 4.90
N MET A 429 -24.52 -4.89 5.92
CA MET A 429 -23.07 -4.73 6.09
C MET A 429 -22.35 -6.04 6.38
N TYR A 430 -23.08 -7.07 6.81
CA TYR A 430 -22.53 -8.38 7.15
C TYR A 430 -22.64 -9.41 6.02
N SER A 431 -23.07 -9.02 4.81
CA SER A 431 -23.35 -9.96 3.72
C SER A 431 -22.15 -10.83 3.27
N GLU A 432 -20.92 -10.40 3.54
CA GLU A 432 -19.69 -11.11 3.16
C GLU A 432 -19.06 -11.89 4.33
N GLU A 433 -19.69 -11.88 5.51
CA GLU A 433 -19.14 -12.51 6.70
C GLU A 433 -19.36 -14.01 6.71
N SER A 434 -18.27 -14.73 7.00
CA SER A 434 -18.31 -16.18 7.22
C SER A 434 -18.74 -16.56 8.63
N GLN A 435 -18.61 -15.63 9.58
CA GLN A 435 -18.97 -15.86 10.98
C GLN A 435 -20.41 -15.42 11.27
N PRO A 436 -21.11 -16.13 12.17
CA PRO A 436 -22.45 -15.74 12.58
C PRO A 436 -22.45 -14.44 13.40
N VAL A 437 -23.48 -13.63 13.22
CA VAL A 437 -23.75 -12.42 14.00
C VAL A 437 -24.73 -12.76 15.12
N TYR A 438 -24.39 -12.39 16.36
CA TYR A 438 -25.20 -12.66 17.53
C TYR A 438 -25.93 -11.42 18.03
N ILE A 439 -27.21 -11.59 18.33
CA ILE A 439 -28.03 -10.58 19.01
C ILE A 439 -28.65 -11.23 20.24
N ILE A 440 -28.45 -10.62 21.40
CA ILE A 440 -29.01 -11.13 22.65
C ILE A 440 -29.88 -10.04 23.29
N LEU A 441 -31.16 -10.35 23.43
CA LEU A 441 -32.13 -9.46 24.07
C LEU A 441 -32.69 -10.16 25.32
N ASP A 442 -32.40 -9.61 26.48
CA ASP A 442 -32.89 -10.14 27.75
C ASP A 442 -34.10 -9.35 28.25
N ARG A 443 -35.11 -10.06 28.76
CA ARG A 443 -36.39 -9.52 29.24
C ARG A 443 -37.24 -8.83 28.19
N VAL A 444 -37.33 -9.41 26.98
CA VAL A 444 -38.17 -8.86 25.91
C VAL A 444 -39.66 -8.76 26.29
N ASP A 445 -40.11 -9.49 27.31
CA ASP A 445 -41.43 -9.34 27.93
C ASP A 445 -41.69 -7.94 28.52
N GLN A 446 -40.64 -7.18 28.84
CA GLN A 446 -40.75 -5.81 29.37
C GLN A 446 -40.79 -4.74 28.28
N CYS A 447 -40.60 -5.13 27.01
CA CYS A 447 -40.72 -4.24 25.87
C CYS A 447 -42.18 -3.79 25.69
N SER A 448 -42.42 -2.50 25.44
CA SER A 448 -43.78 -2.00 25.19
C SER A 448 -44.30 -2.36 23.79
N GLU A 449 -43.42 -2.41 22.79
CA GLU A 449 -43.77 -2.68 21.39
C GLU A 449 -43.28 -4.06 20.93
N GLN A 450 -43.74 -5.14 21.60
CA GLN A 450 -43.24 -6.51 21.39
C GLN A 450 -43.51 -7.04 19.98
N TYR A 451 -44.66 -6.71 19.40
CA TYR A 451 -45.04 -7.16 18.06
C TYR A 451 -44.13 -6.51 17.00
N GLU A 452 -43.90 -5.20 17.14
CA GLU A 452 -43.05 -4.39 16.29
C GLU A 452 -41.59 -4.84 16.37
N LEU A 453 -41.10 -5.15 17.58
CA LEU A 453 -39.77 -5.73 17.79
C LEU A 453 -39.62 -7.01 16.98
N MET A 454 -40.53 -7.97 17.16
CA MET A 454 -40.47 -9.26 16.48
C MET A 454 -40.59 -9.11 14.96
N ASN A 455 -41.43 -8.19 14.49
CA ASN A 455 -41.53 -7.86 13.08
C ASN A 455 -40.20 -7.35 12.51
N ILE A 456 -39.49 -6.45 13.20
CA ILE A 456 -38.17 -5.97 12.74
C ILE A 456 -37.14 -7.11 12.76
N LEU A 457 -37.03 -7.87 13.86
CA LEU A 457 -36.05 -8.94 13.99
C LEU A 457 -36.22 -10.02 12.91
N VAL A 458 -37.45 -10.46 12.67
CA VAL A 458 -37.75 -11.54 11.73
C VAL A 458 -37.80 -11.02 10.28
N ASN A 459 -38.61 -10.00 10.01
CA ASN A 459 -38.92 -9.62 8.63
C ASN A 459 -37.93 -8.63 8.02
N ARG A 460 -37.17 -7.88 8.83
CA ARG A 460 -36.14 -6.96 8.34
C ARG A 460 -34.75 -7.53 8.52
N MET A 461 -34.36 -7.84 9.76
CA MET A 461 -32.99 -8.28 10.03
C MET A 461 -32.73 -9.69 9.52
N MET A 462 -33.49 -10.69 9.96
CA MET A 462 -33.21 -12.08 9.61
C MET A 462 -33.45 -12.41 8.14
N LYS A 463 -34.53 -11.85 7.55
CA LYS A 463 -34.90 -12.12 6.15
C LYS A 463 -33.96 -11.44 5.14
N GLU A 464 -33.45 -10.25 5.46
CA GLU A 464 -32.56 -9.51 4.55
C GLU A 464 -31.08 -9.80 4.79
N ALA A 465 -30.74 -10.50 5.89
CA ALA A 465 -29.40 -10.98 6.14
C ALA A 465 -28.92 -11.95 5.05
N SER A 466 -27.73 -11.70 4.50
CA SER A 466 -27.05 -12.68 3.63
C SER A 466 -26.11 -13.61 4.41
N CYS A 467 -25.80 -13.30 5.67
CA CYS A 467 -25.01 -14.14 6.57
C CYS A 467 -25.89 -14.77 7.67
N SER A 468 -25.30 -15.65 8.47
CA SER A 468 -26.00 -16.34 9.54
C SER A 468 -26.24 -15.44 10.75
N PHE A 469 -27.51 -15.20 11.09
CA PHE A 469 -27.91 -14.42 12.26
C PHE A 469 -28.46 -15.32 13.37
N LYS A 470 -27.89 -15.18 14.56
CA LYS A 470 -28.25 -15.94 15.75
C LYS A 470 -28.82 -15.01 16.80
N MET A 471 -30.11 -15.13 17.08
CA MET A 471 -30.78 -14.29 18.07
C MET A 471 -31.22 -15.11 19.27
N ILE A 472 -30.96 -14.62 20.47
CA ILE A 472 -31.51 -15.18 21.72
C ILE A 472 -32.38 -14.13 22.38
N LEU A 473 -33.61 -14.50 22.68
CA LEU A 473 -34.57 -13.66 23.39
C LEU A 473 -34.93 -14.34 24.70
N VAL A 474 -34.74 -13.67 25.84
CA VAL A 474 -35.24 -14.16 27.14
C VAL A 474 -36.51 -13.42 27.49
N ALA A 475 -37.55 -14.14 27.85
CA ALA A 475 -38.87 -13.56 28.12
C ALA A 475 -39.53 -14.17 29.37
N GLY A 476 -40.29 -13.36 30.10
CA GLY A 476 -41.11 -13.74 31.24
C GLY A 476 -42.48 -14.32 30.89
N ILE A 477 -43.31 -14.47 31.93
CA ILE A 477 -44.68 -15.01 31.81
C ILE A 477 -45.58 -14.15 30.91
N ASN A 478 -45.38 -12.84 30.87
CA ASN A 478 -46.20 -11.90 30.08
C ASN A 478 -45.89 -11.89 28.59
N TRP A 479 -44.96 -12.73 28.12
CA TRP A 479 -44.65 -12.83 26.70
C TRP A 479 -45.84 -13.41 25.91
N PRO A 480 -46.26 -12.77 24.80
CA PRO A 480 -47.35 -13.26 23.96
C PRO A 480 -46.99 -14.59 23.31
N SER A 481 -48.00 -15.39 22.98
CA SER A 481 -47.77 -16.63 22.24
C SER A 481 -47.25 -16.33 20.83
N LEU A 482 -46.45 -17.24 20.26
CA LEU A 482 -45.98 -17.12 18.88
C LEU A 482 -47.13 -17.05 17.86
N GLU A 483 -48.29 -17.62 18.19
CA GLU A 483 -49.50 -17.50 17.37
C GLU A 483 -50.03 -16.07 17.32
N TYR A 484 -50.06 -15.38 18.46
CA TYR A 484 -50.45 -13.98 18.53
C TYR A 484 -49.50 -13.08 17.72
N LEU A 485 -48.21 -13.42 17.72
CA LEU A 485 -47.20 -12.71 16.93
C LEU A 485 -47.22 -13.10 15.42
N GLY A 486 -48.05 -14.06 15.01
CA GLY A 486 -48.10 -14.54 13.62
C GLY A 486 -46.89 -15.39 13.20
N LEU A 487 -46.16 -15.96 14.17
CA LEU A 487 -44.88 -16.65 13.97
C LEU A 487 -44.93 -18.16 14.22
N LYS A 488 -46.11 -18.74 14.44
CA LYS A 488 -46.32 -20.17 14.76
C LYS A 488 -45.68 -21.15 13.76
N HIS A 489 -45.51 -20.74 12.50
CA HIS A 489 -44.96 -21.58 11.43
C HIS A 489 -43.59 -21.12 10.92
N ALA A 490 -42.92 -20.22 11.64
CA ALA A 490 -41.59 -19.78 11.25
C ALA A 490 -40.55 -20.87 11.59
N GLU A 491 -40.05 -21.57 10.58
CA GLU A 491 -39.11 -22.70 10.72
C GLU A 491 -37.82 -22.34 11.50
N ASN A 492 -37.45 -21.06 11.51
CA ASN A 492 -36.23 -20.55 12.15
C ASN A 492 -36.46 -20.01 13.57
N ILE A 493 -37.65 -20.19 14.15
CA ILE A 493 -37.98 -19.71 15.51
C ILE A 493 -38.29 -20.90 16.40
N GLN A 494 -37.60 -20.99 17.53
CA GLN A 494 -37.83 -22.02 18.55
C GLN A 494 -38.13 -21.35 19.88
N GLU A 495 -39.23 -21.74 20.53
CA GLU A 495 -39.57 -21.30 21.89
C GLU A 495 -39.42 -22.47 22.86
N ILE A 496 -38.67 -22.23 23.93
CA ILE A 496 -38.47 -23.17 25.03
C ILE A 496 -39.02 -22.54 26.29
N ILE A 497 -39.98 -23.23 26.91
CA ILE A 497 -40.61 -22.77 28.16
C ILE A 497 -39.94 -23.50 29.33
N MET A 498 -39.39 -22.73 30.27
CA MET A 498 -38.70 -23.25 31.45
C MET A 498 -39.40 -22.73 32.70
N ARG A 499 -39.87 -23.62 33.55
CA ARG A 499 -40.53 -23.27 34.82
C ARG A 499 -39.54 -23.40 35.96
N GLN A 500 -39.54 -22.41 36.86
CA GLN A 500 -38.71 -22.45 38.06
C GLN A 500 -39.39 -23.32 39.11
N ASP A 501 -38.85 -24.51 39.33
CA ASP A 501 -39.36 -25.47 40.29
C ASP A 501 -38.66 -25.33 41.65
N PHE A 502 -39.25 -25.96 42.67
CA PHE A 502 -38.58 -26.14 43.97
C PHE A 502 -37.45 -27.14 43.82
N LEU A 503 -36.34 -26.91 44.54
CA LEU A 503 -35.33 -27.93 44.69
C LEU A 503 -35.87 -29.00 45.63
N ASP A 504 -35.98 -30.24 45.16
CA ASP A 504 -36.39 -31.34 46.01
C ASP A 504 -35.34 -31.53 47.10
N TYR A 505 -35.78 -31.74 48.35
CA TYR A 505 -34.90 -31.91 49.52
C TYR A 505 -33.87 -33.04 49.38
N ASN A 506 -34.02 -33.91 48.39
CA ASN A 506 -33.11 -35.02 48.09
C ASN A 506 -31.93 -34.62 47.18
N ASP A 507 -31.91 -33.41 46.62
CA ASP A 507 -30.87 -32.93 45.70
C ASP A 507 -29.77 -32.06 46.37
N TYR A 508 -29.77 -31.97 47.71
CA TYR A 508 -28.74 -31.27 48.50
C TYR A 508 -27.64 -32.17 49.07
#